data_AF-A0A4V3EVX8-F1
#
_entry.id   AF-A0A4V3EVX8-F1
#
_cell.length_a   1.000
_cell.length_b   1.000
_cell.length_c   1.000
_cell.angle_alpha   90.00
_cell.angle_beta   90.00
_cell.angle_gamma   90.00
#
_symmetry.space_group_name_H-M   'P 1'
#
loop_
_entity.id
_entity.type
_entity.pdbx_description
1 polymer ?
#
loop_
_entity_poly.entity_id
_entity_poly.type
_entity_poly.pdbx_seq_one_letter_code
_entity_poly.pdbx_strand_id
1 'polypeptide(L)'
;MFIIGATPNSDVVRIQAALNRFYRPKDVQIGGEFVGLSVHLDLFFKVSVPIAYGTVKLDLASLTDATEMQLQRLRGNSKEEVEFFKAVCDVLDIGACLAPWNGFKKPDGEAGKYFDMAAFHNQAAAATALGAYDLRGSVQSALICSELAVKSALLVSGESEDFLRNEIGHDLTKSIVHLDKTGNYDIKLISEALQKLPHFVRSRYEERAWTRIQVRDVLISAQSVLAEVARGFSKKSIWKEINGS
;
A
#
# COMPACT_ATOMS: atom_id res chain seq x y z
N MET A 1 23.37 -32.29 -18.20
CA MET A 1 22.31 -31.91 -17.24
C MET A 1 22.80 -32.29 -15.85
N PHE A 2 23.21 -31.32 -15.03
CA PHE A 2 23.60 -31.56 -13.64
C PHE A 2 22.36 -31.33 -12.77
N ILE A 3 21.89 -32.38 -12.10
CA ILE A 3 20.80 -32.29 -11.12
C ILE A 3 21.46 -32.36 -9.74
N ILE A 4 21.46 -31.24 -9.03
CA ILE A 4 21.80 -31.19 -7.60
C ILE A 4 20.48 -31.40 -6.84
N GLY A 5 20.39 -32.44 -6.01
CA GLY A 5 19.24 -32.68 -5.12
C GLY A 5 18.15 -33.65 -5.64
N ALA A 6 18.52 -34.73 -6.33
CA ALA A 6 17.56 -35.71 -6.86
C ALA A 6 16.81 -36.54 -5.79
N THR A 7 17.25 -36.53 -4.53
CA THR A 7 16.62 -37.23 -3.41
C THR A 7 16.36 -36.26 -2.25
N PRO A 8 15.12 -36.16 -1.72
CA PRO A 8 14.84 -35.34 -0.55
C PRO A 8 15.68 -35.82 0.63
N ASN A 9 16.47 -34.93 1.23
CA ASN A 9 17.26 -35.26 2.41
C ASN A 9 16.31 -35.57 3.59
N SER A 10 16.44 -36.75 4.18
CA SER A 10 15.58 -37.23 5.27
C SER A 10 15.63 -36.34 6.51
N ASP A 11 16.77 -35.70 6.78
CA ASP A 11 16.89 -34.74 7.88
C ASP A 11 16.10 -33.45 7.60
N VAL A 12 16.11 -32.97 6.35
CA VAL A 12 15.32 -31.81 5.96
C VAL A 12 13.82 -32.11 6.11
N VAL A 13 13.36 -33.28 5.68
CA VAL A 13 11.95 -33.70 5.86
C VAL A 13 11.58 -33.79 7.34
N ARG A 14 12.46 -34.37 8.18
CA ARG A 14 12.24 -34.48 9.63
C ARG A 14 12.17 -33.10 10.30
N ILE A 15 13.06 -32.18 9.93
CA ILE A 15 13.08 -30.81 10.44
C ILE A 15 11.82 -30.06 9.98
N GLN A 16 11.44 -30.16 8.71
CA GLN A 16 10.22 -29.55 8.18
C GLN A 16 8.96 -30.04 8.92
N ALA A 17 8.89 -31.35 9.19
CA ALA A 17 7.78 -31.94 9.94
C ALA A 17 7.73 -31.48 11.40
N ALA A 18 8.89 -31.31 12.05
CA ALA A 18 8.97 -30.75 13.40
C ALA A 18 8.55 -29.27 13.42
N LEU A 19 9.02 -28.48 12.44
CA LEU A 19 8.64 -27.07 12.29
C LEU A 19 7.13 -26.93 12.05
N ASN A 20 6.53 -27.73 11.17
CA ASN A 20 5.10 -27.70 10.88
C ASN A 20 4.21 -28.13 12.08
N ARG A 21 4.78 -28.87 13.05
CA ARG A 21 4.09 -29.22 14.30
C ARG A 21 4.13 -28.10 15.34
N PHE A 22 5.22 -27.32 15.33
CA PHE A 22 5.46 -26.27 16.33
C PHE A 22 4.90 -24.92 15.89
N TYR A 23 5.03 -24.59 14.61
CA TYR A 23 4.62 -23.34 14.02
C TYR A 23 3.31 -23.51 13.23
N ARG A 24 2.41 -22.52 13.32
CA ARG A 24 1.28 -22.44 12.41
C ARG A 24 1.82 -22.12 11.01
N PRO A 25 1.13 -22.49 9.92
CA PRO A 25 1.56 -22.13 8.56
C PRO A 25 1.86 -20.63 8.39
N LYS A 26 1.11 -19.75 9.08
CA LYS A 26 1.34 -18.31 9.09
C LYS A 26 2.57 -17.84 9.88
N ASP A 27 3.11 -18.65 10.79
CA ASP A 27 4.28 -18.32 11.61
C ASP A 27 5.60 -18.64 10.88
N VAL A 28 5.55 -19.49 9.84
CA VAL A 28 6.70 -19.85 8.96
C VAL A 28 6.63 -19.20 7.59
N GLN A 29 5.52 -18.53 7.26
CA GLN A 29 5.44 -17.71 6.06
C GLN A 29 6.40 -16.53 6.22
N ILE A 30 7.38 -16.44 5.32
CA ILE A 30 8.04 -15.17 5.05
C ILE A 30 6.91 -14.24 4.60
N GLY A 31 6.68 -13.17 5.35
CA GLY A 31 5.64 -12.20 5.02
C GLY A 31 5.83 -11.63 3.62
N GLY A 32 4.82 -10.90 3.13
CA GLY A 32 5.05 -10.04 1.99
C GLY A 32 6.03 -8.93 2.38
N GLU A 33 6.82 -8.46 1.41
CA GLU A 33 7.68 -7.28 1.53
C GLU A 33 6.89 -6.07 2.03
N PHE A 34 5.67 -5.95 1.51
CA PHE A 34 4.70 -4.94 1.90
C PHE A 34 3.30 -5.56 1.91
N VAL A 35 2.41 -4.97 2.72
CA VAL A 35 1.02 -5.38 2.81
C VAL A 35 0.14 -4.15 2.75
N GLY A 36 -0.87 -4.21 1.90
CA GLY A 36 -1.91 -3.21 1.82
C GLY A 36 -3.27 -3.87 1.62
N LEU A 37 -4.21 -3.13 1.05
CA LEU A 37 -5.58 -3.58 0.86
C LEU A 37 -6.07 -3.39 -0.57
N SER A 38 -6.99 -4.27 -0.95
CA SER A 38 -7.99 -3.99 -1.96
C SER A 38 -9.38 -4.20 -1.36
N VAL A 39 -10.41 -3.70 -2.02
CA VAL A 39 -11.77 -3.65 -1.46
C VAL A 39 -12.79 -4.00 -2.53
N HIS A 40 -13.78 -4.78 -2.12
CA HIS A 40 -14.99 -5.03 -2.91
C HIS A 40 -16.17 -4.97 -1.95
N LEU A 41 -17.17 -4.15 -2.29
CA LEU A 41 -18.29 -3.80 -1.40
C LEU A 41 -17.77 -3.14 -0.10
N ASP A 42 -17.93 -3.80 1.03
CA ASP A 42 -17.48 -3.40 2.37
C ASP A 42 -16.46 -4.40 2.99
N LEU A 43 -15.93 -5.29 2.15
CA LEU A 43 -14.94 -6.30 2.51
C LEU A 43 -13.53 -5.79 2.17
N PHE A 44 -12.62 -6.00 3.12
CA PHE A 44 -11.19 -5.72 2.95
C PHE A 44 -10.48 -7.01 2.58
N PHE A 45 -9.67 -6.95 1.52
CA PHE A 45 -8.85 -8.05 1.05
C PHE A 45 -7.39 -7.69 1.28
N LYS A 46 -6.66 -8.59 1.94
CA LYS A 46 -5.22 -8.43 2.14
C LYS A 46 -4.52 -8.56 0.79
N VAL A 47 -3.71 -7.57 0.44
CA VAL A 47 -2.80 -7.65 -0.71
C VAL A 47 -1.38 -7.75 -0.18
N SER A 48 -0.64 -8.78 -0.62
CA SER A 48 0.74 -9.01 -0.18
C SER A 48 1.71 -8.88 -1.35
N VAL A 49 2.75 -8.07 -1.18
CA VAL A 49 3.83 -7.94 -2.17
C VAL A 49 4.80 -9.12 -1.98
N PRO A 50 4.93 -10.03 -2.95
CA PRO A 50 5.69 -11.26 -2.77
C PRO A 50 7.19 -10.98 -2.84
N ILE A 51 7.99 -11.59 -1.97
CA ILE A 51 9.45 -11.55 -2.14
C ILE A 51 9.83 -12.46 -3.31
N ALA A 52 10.43 -11.88 -4.34
CA ALA A 52 10.78 -12.56 -5.58
C ALA A 52 12.22 -12.24 -6.00
N TYR A 53 12.90 -13.23 -6.60
CA TYR A 53 14.26 -13.09 -7.13
C TYR A 53 14.28 -13.42 -8.63
N GLY A 54 14.96 -12.59 -9.42
CA GLY A 54 15.04 -12.75 -10.87
C GLY A 54 13.78 -12.28 -11.59
N THR A 55 13.49 -12.89 -12.75
CA THR A 55 12.30 -12.56 -13.55
C THR A 55 11.13 -13.45 -13.11
N VAL A 56 10.05 -12.82 -12.63
CA VAL A 56 8.83 -13.52 -12.21
C VAL A 56 7.61 -13.03 -12.98
N LYS A 57 6.68 -13.95 -13.25
CA LYS A 57 5.35 -13.62 -13.75
C LYS A 57 4.42 -13.48 -12.56
N LEU A 58 3.84 -12.29 -12.36
CA LEU A 58 2.88 -12.03 -11.30
C LEU A 58 1.46 -12.14 -11.86
N ASP A 59 0.63 -12.92 -11.17
CA ASP A 59 -0.83 -12.90 -11.34
C ASP A 59 -1.42 -12.04 -10.23
N LEU A 60 -2.05 -10.92 -10.58
CA LEU A 60 -2.59 -9.97 -9.60
C LEU A 60 -3.64 -10.59 -8.69
N ALA A 61 -4.44 -11.53 -9.20
CA ALA A 61 -5.48 -12.19 -8.40
C ALA A 61 -4.85 -13.00 -7.25
N SER A 62 -3.72 -13.66 -7.53
CA SER A 62 -2.97 -14.48 -6.56
C SER A 62 -2.33 -13.68 -5.41
N LEU A 63 -2.25 -12.36 -5.54
CA LEU A 63 -1.67 -11.47 -4.52
C LEU A 63 -2.67 -11.08 -3.43
N THR A 64 -3.94 -11.42 -3.64
CA THR A 64 -5.04 -11.10 -2.74
C THR A 64 -5.55 -12.36 -2.05
N ASP A 65 -6.19 -12.20 -0.88
CA ASP A 65 -6.91 -13.29 -0.22
C ASP A 65 -8.38 -13.42 -0.68
N ALA A 66 -8.75 -12.83 -1.83
CA ALA A 66 -10.07 -12.98 -2.41
C ALA A 66 -10.31 -14.41 -2.91
N THR A 67 -11.50 -14.94 -2.61
CA THR A 67 -11.92 -16.24 -3.13
C THR A 67 -12.24 -16.18 -4.62
N GLU A 68 -12.15 -17.32 -5.31
CA GLU A 68 -12.49 -17.38 -6.74
C GLU A 68 -13.92 -16.91 -7.03
N MET A 69 -14.87 -17.18 -6.12
CA MET A 69 -16.25 -16.71 -6.27
C MET A 69 -16.37 -15.19 -6.15
N GLN A 70 -15.59 -14.56 -5.26
CA GLN A 70 -15.53 -13.10 -5.16
C GLN A 70 -14.87 -12.47 -6.39
N LEU A 71 -13.79 -13.08 -6.89
CA LEU A 71 -13.13 -12.67 -8.14
C LEU A 71 -14.07 -12.82 -9.35
N GLN A 72 -14.84 -13.91 -9.43
CA GLN A 72 -15.84 -14.10 -10.49
C GLN A 72 -16.94 -13.03 -10.43
N ARG A 73 -17.37 -12.64 -9.23
CA ARG A 73 -18.33 -11.54 -9.06
C ARG A 73 -17.74 -10.21 -9.52
N LEU A 74 -16.48 -9.91 -9.17
CA LEU A 74 -15.77 -8.72 -9.62
C LEU A 74 -15.73 -8.65 -11.14
N ARG A 75 -15.37 -9.75 -11.82
CA ARG A 75 -15.37 -9.87 -13.29
C ARG A 75 -16.74 -9.57 -13.94
N GLY A 76 -17.83 -9.69 -13.18
CA GLY A 76 -19.18 -9.33 -13.61
C GLY A 76 -19.46 -7.82 -13.61
N ASN A 77 -18.60 -7.00 -12.99
CA ASN A 77 -18.71 -5.55 -12.93
C ASN A 77 -17.35 -4.90 -13.25
N SER A 78 -17.17 -4.51 -14.51
CA SER A 78 -15.90 -3.99 -15.02
C SER A 78 -15.35 -2.79 -14.25
N LYS A 79 -16.22 -1.93 -13.73
CA LYS A 79 -15.78 -0.77 -12.94
C LYS A 79 -15.17 -1.21 -11.60
N GLU A 80 -15.85 -2.09 -10.88
CA GLU A 80 -15.37 -2.60 -9.60
C GLU A 80 -14.11 -3.46 -9.76
N GLU A 81 -14.02 -4.24 -10.83
CA GLU A 81 -12.82 -4.99 -11.17
C GLU A 81 -11.61 -4.08 -11.38
N VAL A 82 -11.78 -3.00 -12.16
CA VAL A 82 -10.72 -2.02 -12.40
C VAL A 82 -10.30 -1.33 -11.10
N GLU A 83 -11.25 -0.88 -10.28
CA GLU A 83 -10.95 -0.25 -8.99
C GLU A 83 -10.23 -1.22 -8.04
N PHE A 84 -10.65 -2.48 -8.01
CA PHE A 84 -10.03 -3.53 -7.20
C PHE A 84 -8.57 -3.78 -7.61
N PHE A 85 -8.31 -3.99 -8.90
CA PHE A 85 -6.94 -4.26 -9.36
C PHE A 85 -6.05 -3.02 -9.41
N LYS A 86 -6.61 -1.81 -9.54
CA LYS A 86 -5.87 -0.57 -9.31
C LYS A 86 -5.36 -0.50 -7.87
N ALA A 87 -6.21 -0.80 -6.88
CA ALA A 87 -5.77 -0.85 -5.49
C ALA A 87 -4.71 -1.94 -5.24
N VAL A 88 -4.79 -3.09 -5.92
CA VAL A 88 -3.70 -4.10 -5.89
C VAL A 88 -2.39 -3.53 -6.46
N CYS A 89 -2.46 -2.81 -7.58
CA CYS A 89 -1.29 -2.17 -8.17
C CYS A 89 -0.73 -1.04 -7.30
N ASP A 90 -1.57 -0.28 -6.59
CA ASP A 90 -1.13 0.71 -5.59
C ASP A 90 -0.21 0.04 -4.56
N VAL A 91 -0.63 -1.11 -4.01
CA VAL A 91 0.16 -1.86 -3.03
C VAL A 91 1.50 -2.33 -3.63
N LEU A 92 1.49 -2.77 -4.88
CA LEU A 92 2.71 -3.19 -5.57
C LEU A 92 3.65 -2.03 -5.86
N ASP A 93 3.14 -0.86 -6.31
CA ASP A 93 3.97 0.32 -6.57
C ASP A 93 4.69 0.78 -5.30
N ILE A 94 4.01 0.72 -4.15
CA ILE A 94 4.60 1.02 -2.84
C ILE A 94 5.67 0.00 -2.48
N GLY A 95 5.34 -1.29 -2.51
CA GLY A 95 6.28 -2.36 -2.17
C GLY A 95 7.50 -2.41 -3.09
N ALA A 96 7.31 -2.13 -4.38
CA ALA A 96 8.38 -2.05 -5.37
C ALA A 96 9.38 -0.92 -5.04
N CYS A 97 8.91 0.22 -4.50
CA CYS A 97 9.78 1.30 -4.04
C CYS A 97 10.54 0.97 -2.75
N LEU A 98 9.98 0.11 -1.89
CA LEU A 98 10.63 -0.38 -0.67
C LEU A 98 11.70 -1.44 -0.96
N ALA A 99 11.42 -2.37 -1.88
CA ALA A 99 12.31 -3.47 -2.28
C ALA A 99 13.03 -3.26 -3.63
N PRO A 100 13.40 -2.02 -3.94
CA PRO A 100 13.69 -1.49 -5.29
C PRO A 100 13.52 -2.44 -6.49
N TRP A 101 12.28 -2.83 -6.83
CA TRP A 101 12.02 -3.68 -8.01
C TRP A 101 12.18 -2.91 -9.29
N ASN A 102 12.89 -3.45 -10.29
CA ASN A 102 12.88 -2.95 -11.67
C ASN A 102 12.98 -1.41 -11.79
N GLY A 103 13.86 -0.76 -11.03
CA GLY A 103 14.04 0.71 -11.07
C GLY A 103 12.99 1.53 -10.31
N PHE A 104 12.04 0.90 -9.62
CA PHE A 104 11.35 1.53 -8.50
C PHE A 104 12.39 1.81 -7.40
N LYS A 105 12.38 3.01 -6.84
CA LYS A 105 13.29 3.39 -5.77
C LYS A 105 12.65 4.51 -4.96
N LYS A 106 12.65 4.36 -3.64
CA LYS A 106 12.36 5.47 -2.73
C LYS A 106 13.53 6.48 -2.72
N PRO A 107 13.27 7.77 -2.41
CA PRO A 107 14.32 8.77 -2.28
C PRO A 107 15.27 8.44 -1.13
N ASP A 108 16.50 8.92 -1.23
CA ASP A 108 17.48 8.83 -0.15
C ASP A 108 17.23 9.92 0.91
N GLY A 109 17.87 9.81 2.07
CA GLY A 109 17.79 10.84 3.13
C GLY A 109 16.43 10.94 3.83
N GLU A 110 16.07 12.15 4.26
CA GLU A 110 14.89 12.38 5.09
C GLU A 110 13.58 12.08 4.37
N ALA A 111 13.49 12.44 3.07
CA ALA A 111 12.34 12.08 2.24
C ALA A 111 12.08 10.57 2.24
N GLY A 112 13.15 9.76 2.17
CA GLY A 112 13.06 8.31 2.25
C GLY A 112 12.51 7.81 3.58
N LYS A 113 12.90 8.43 4.70
CA LYS A 113 12.39 8.05 6.04
C LYS A 113 10.90 8.37 6.18
N TYR A 114 10.46 9.52 5.68
CA TYR A 114 9.03 9.87 5.65
C TYR A 114 8.22 8.86 4.83
N PHE A 115 8.76 8.41 3.69
CA PHE A 115 8.13 7.37 2.88
C PHE A 115 8.05 6.03 3.63
N ASP A 116 9.13 5.59 4.27
CA ASP A 116 9.15 4.35 5.07
C ASP A 116 8.11 4.40 6.20
N MET A 117 8.01 5.53 6.89
CA MET A 117 7.00 5.72 7.94
C MET A 117 5.58 5.77 7.37
N ALA A 118 5.37 6.40 6.20
CA ALA A 118 4.08 6.41 5.53
C ALA A 118 3.63 4.98 5.17
N ALA A 119 4.53 4.18 4.59
CA ALA A 119 4.30 2.78 4.28
C ALA A 119 4.00 1.95 5.54
N PHE A 120 4.74 2.14 6.62
CA PHE A 120 4.46 1.50 7.90
C PHE A 120 3.06 1.83 8.42
N HIS A 121 2.63 3.10 8.34
CA HIS A 121 1.28 3.50 8.74
C HIS A 121 0.19 2.96 7.81
N ASN A 122 0.47 2.79 6.51
CA ASN A 122 -0.43 2.09 5.60
C ASN A 122 -0.61 0.62 5.99
N GLN A 123 0.48 -0.09 6.32
CA GLN A 123 0.43 -1.47 6.83
C GLN A 123 -0.35 -1.57 8.14
N ALA A 124 -0.15 -0.62 9.05
CA ALA A 124 -0.89 -0.56 10.32
C ALA A 124 -2.39 -0.34 10.09
N ALA A 125 -2.76 0.54 9.14
CA ALA A 125 -4.14 0.72 8.72
C ALA A 125 -4.72 -0.59 8.16
N ALA A 126 -4.01 -1.22 7.22
CA ALA A 126 -4.42 -2.49 6.62
C ALA A 126 -4.63 -3.61 7.65
N ALA A 127 -3.67 -3.80 8.54
CA ALA A 127 -3.74 -4.81 9.59
C ALA A 127 -4.91 -4.57 10.55
N THR A 128 -5.15 -3.32 10.93
CA THR A 128 -6.29 -2.95 11.78
C THR A 128 -7.62 -3.22 11.08
N ALA A 129 -7.76 -2.86 9.81
CA ALA A 129 -8.99 -3.09 9.05
C ALA A 129 -9.33 -4.56 8.83
N LEU A 130 -8.31 -5.41 8.72
CA LEU A 130 -8.49 -6.86 8.56
C LEU A 130 -8.82 -7.57 9.87
N GLY A 131 -8.34 -7.06 11.02
CA GLY A 131 -8.38 -7.80 12.29
C GLY A 131 -9.23 -7.18 13.41
N ALA A 132 -9.53 -5.88 13.35
CA ALA A 132 -10.19 -5.17 14.44
C ALA A 132 -11.72 -5.11 14.25
N TYR A 133 -12.44 -5.16 15.37
CA TYR A 133 -13.87 -4.83 15.39
C TYR A 133 -14.10 -3.32 15.22
N ASP A 134 -13.22 -2.50 15.79
CA ASP A 134 -13.25 -1.04 15.71
C ASP A 134 -12.21 -0.52 14.71
N LEU A 135 -12.69 0.23 13.73
CA LEU A 135 -11.89 0.71 12.59
C LEU A 135 -11.32 2.12 12.79
N ARG A 136 -11.57 2.78 13.93
CA ARG A 136 -11.03 4.13 14.22
C ARG A 136 -9.51 4.17 14.17
N GLY A 137 -8.83 3.12 14.69
CA GLY A 137 -7.38 3.00 14.61
C GLY A 137 -6.85 2.88 13.18
N SER A 138 -7.64 2.27 12.29
CA SER A 138 -7.31 2.16 10.87
C SER A 138 -7.41 3.53 10.18
N VAL A 139 -8.47 4.28 10.47
CA VAL A 139 -8.65 5.65 9.95
C VAL A 139 -7.50 6.54 10.41
N GLN A 140 -7.14 6.52 11.69
CA GLN A 140 -6.04 7.33 12.20
C GLN A 140 -4.71 6.99 11.50
N SER A 141 -4.43 5.70 11.32
CA SER A 141 -3.20 5.26 10.63
C SER A 141 -3.18 5.69 9.16
N ALA A 142 -4.31 5.61 8.46
CA ALA A 142 -4.46 6.06 7.07
C ALA A 142 -4.22 7.58 6.93
N LEU A 143 -4.66 8.39 7.90
CA LEU A 143 -4.41 9.83 7.88
C LEU A 143 -2.92 10.15 8.06
N ILE A 144 -2.24 9.47 9.00
CA ILE A 144 -0.79 9.65 9.21
C ILE A 144 -0.02 9.21 7.96
N CYS A 145 -0.41 8.09 7.34
CA CYS A 145 0.16 7.64 6.07
C CYS A 145 0.10 8.74 5.00
N SER A 146 -1.07 9.33 4.80
CA SER A 146 -1.27 10.37 3.78
C SER A 146 -0.43 11.61 4.06
N GLU A 147 -0.37 12.05 5.33
CA GLU A 147 0.43 13.20 5.74
C GLU A 147 1.93 12.98 5.48
N LEU A 148 2.45 11.82 5.87
CA LEU A 148 3.87 11.51 5.71
C LEU A 148 4.24 11.29 4.24
N ALA A 149 3.36 10.68 3.44
CA ALA A 149 3.56 10.50 2.00
C ALA A 149 3.69 11.87 1.30
N VAL A 150 2.77 12.78 1.57
CA VAL A 150 2.80 14.15 1.00
C VAL A 150 4.05 14.91 1.44
N LYS A 151 4.43 14.81 2.71
CA LYS A 151 5.67 15.43 3.23
C LYS A 151 6.92 14.88 2.56
N SER A 152 6.98 13.56 2.36
CA SER A 152 8.07 12.92 1.59
C SER A 152 8.16 13.50 0.17
N ALA A 153 7.03 13.63 -0.51
CA ALA A 153 6.98 14.19 -1.87
C ALA A 153 7.44 15.65 -1.93
N LEU A 154 7.06 16.47 -0.95
CA LEU A 154 7.50 17.87 -0.86
C LEU A 154 9.00 18.02 -0.62
N LEU A 155 9.60 17.16 0.21
CA LEU A 155 11.06 17.15 0.41
C LEU A 155 11.80 16.82 -0.90
N VAL A 156 11.29 15.87 -1.69
CA VAL A 156 11.84 15.57 -3.01
C VAL A 156 11.67 16.73 -3.98
N SER A 157 10.59 17.50 -3.85
CA SER A 157 10.35 18.73 -4.62
C SER A 157 11.23 19.91 -4.20
N GLY A 158 12.08 19.76 -3.18
CA GLY A 158 13.04 20.76 -2.73
C GLY A 158 12.57 21.65 -1.57
N GLU A 159 11.42 21.36 -0.97
CA GLU A 159 10.95 22.08 0.21
C GLU A 159 11.71 21.62 1.47
N SER A 160 11.86 22.51 2.47
CA SER A 160 12.57 22.21 3.71
C SER A 160 11.67 21.65 4.81
N GLU A 161 12.25 20.98 5.82
CA GLU A 161 11.49 20.53 7.01
C GLU A 161 10.81 21.69 7.76
N ASP A 162 11.46 22.86 7.80
CA ASP A 162 10.88 24.07 8.38
C ASP A 162 9.63 24.53 7.61
N PHE A 163 9.67 24.47 6.28
CA PHE A 163 8.50 24.73 5.44
C PHE A 163 7.38 23.72 5.73
N LEU A 164 7.70 22.43 5.83
CA LEU A 164 6.72 21.39 6.16
C LEU A 164 6.04 21.64 7.51
N ARG A 165 6.80 22.08 8.51
CA ARG A 165 6.29 22.29 9.87
C ARG A 165 5.43 23.54 9.96
N ASN A 166 5.87 24.63 9.34
CA ASN A 166 5.28 25.95 9.55
C ASN A 166 4.18 26.29 8.54
N GLU A 167 4.35 25.90 7.26
CA GLU A 167 3.43 26.28 6.19
C GLU A 167 2.39 25.20 5.89
N ILE A 168 2.82 23.94 5.84
CA ILE A 168 1.95 22.79 5.57
C ILE A 168 1.25 22.31 6.84
N GLY A 169 2.02 22.05 7.91
CA GLY A 169 1.49 21.54 9.17
C GLY A 169 0.73 20.22 8.97
N HIS A 170 -0.59 20.25 9.26
CA HIS A 170 -1.53 19.14 9.04
C HIS A 170 -2.55 19.41 7.91
N ASP A 171 -2.46 20.54 7.23
CA ASP A 171 -3.35 20.89 6.12
C ASP A 171 -2.70 20.51 4.79
N LEU A 172 -2.95 19.26 4.38
CA LEU A 172 -2.37 18.70 3.16
C LEU A 172 -2.91 19.36 1.89
N THR A 173 -3.99 20.13 1.93
CA THR A 173 -4.49 20.78 0.72
C THR A 173 -3.54 21.86 0.21
N LYS A 174 -2.77 22.47 1.12
CA LYS A 174 -1.74 23.48 0.79
C LYS A 174 -0.57 22.90 -0.01
N SER A 175 -0.30 21.60 0.10
CA SER A 175 0.84 20.97 -0.59
C SER A 175 0.63 20.87 -2.10
N ILE A 176 -0.62 20.89 -2.57
CA ILE A 176 -1.00 20.65 -3.97
C ILE A 176 -0.26 21.58 -4.93
N VAL A 177 -0.23 22.89 -4.63
CA VAL A 177 0.44 23.90 -5.48
C VAL A 177 1.95 23.68 -5.56
N HIS A 178 2.55 23.11 -4.52
CA HIS A 178 4.00 22.86 -4.47
C HIS A 178 4.37 21.57 -5.21
N LEU A 179 3.55 20.53 -5.09
CA LEU A 179 3.75 19.29 -5.82
C LEU A 179 3.56 19.46 -7.33
N ASP A 180 2.57 20.26 -7.75
CA ASP A 180 2.23 20.49 -9.16
C ASP A 180 3.40 21.07 -9.97
N LYS A 181 4.20 21.96 -9.35
CA LYS A 181 5.38 22.58 -9.98
C LYS A 181 6.41 21.58 -10.49
N THR A 182 6.45 20.37 -9.95
CA THR A 182 7.42 19.35 -10.36
C THR A 182 6.98 18.53 -11.58
N GLY A 183 5.69 18.47 -11.86
CA GLY A 183 5.12 17.63 -12.92
C GLY A 183 5.32 16.11 -12.72
N ASN A 184 5.79 15.65 -11.55
CA ASN A 184 6.08 14.24 -11.30
C ASN A 184 4.89 13.45 -10.75
N TYR A 185 3.83 14.11 -10.28
CA TYR A 185 2.73 13.50 -9.55
C TYR A 185 1.39 13.75 -10.25
N ASP A 186 0.46 12.79 -10.21
CA ASP A 186 -0.93 13.02 -10.60
C ASP A 186 -1.65 13.82 -9.50
N ILE A 187 -1.57 15.14 -9.63
CA ILE A 187 -2.13 16.10 -8.68
C ILE A 187 -3.65 15.98 -8.57
N LYS A 188 -4.32 15.63 -9.67
CA LYS A 188 -5.77 15.43 -9.66
C LYS A 188 -6.13 14.25 -8.76
N LEU A 189 -5.44 13.12 -8.93
CA LEU A 189 -5.64 11.93 -8.11
C LEU A 189 -5.34 12.21 -6.63
N ILE A 190 -4.21 12.87 -6.33
CA ILE A 190 -3.85 13.23 -4.95
C ILE A 190 -4.92 14.14 -4.34
N SER A 191 -5.36 15.18 -5.05
CA SER A 191 -6.37 16.12 -4.56
C SER A 191 -7.71 15.42 -4.29
N GLU A 192 -8.19 14.60 -5.22
CA GLU A 192 -9.43 13.82 -5.07
C GLU A 192 -9.36 12.83 -3.89
N ALA A 193 -8.20 12.23 -3.66
CA ALA A 193 -7.97 11.32 -2.55
C ALA A 193 -7.92 12.07 -1.20
N LEU A 194 -7.21 13.20 -1.13
CA LEU A 194 -7.13 14.01 0.09
C LEU A 194 -8.49 14.57 0.51
N GLN A 195 -9.37 14.91 -0.44
CA GLN A 195 -10.74 15.37 -0.14
C GLN A 195 -11.61 14.31 0.56
N LYS A 196 -11.30 13.03 0.38
CA LYS A 196 -12.00 11.92 1.04
C LYS A 196 -11.50 11.68 2.48
N LEU A 197 -10.37 12.28 2.87
CA LEU A 197 -9.80 12.12 4.20
C LEU A 197 -10.50 13.06 5.19
N PRO A 198 -10.94 12.58 6.37
CA PRO A 198 -11.43 13.47 7.41
C PRO A 198 -10.33 14.35 8.00
N HIS A 199 -10.73 15.49 8.56
CA HIS A 199 -9.81 16.35 9.30
C HIS A 199 -9.20 15.63 10.51
N PHE A 200 -7.87 15.55 10.52
CA PHE A 200 -7.04 14.78 11.45
C PHE A 200 -7.32 15.03 12.94
N VAL A 201 -7.58 16.28 13.32
CA VAL A 201 -7.75 16.68 14.73
C VAL A 201 -9.19 16.44 15.21
N ARG A 202 -10.19 16.66 14.34
CA ARG A 202 -11.61 16.50 14.70
C ARG A 202 -12.01 15.04 14.83
N SER A 203 -11.47 14.17 13.97
CA SER A 203 -11.83 12.75 13.92
C SER A 203 -11.45 11.94 15.16
N ARG A 204 -10.55 12.44 16.01
CA ARG A 204 -10.13 11.77 17.26
C ARG A 204 -11.11 11.96 18.43
N TYR A 205 -11.85 13.08 18.43
CA TYR A 205 -12.69 13.49 19.56
C TYR A 205 -14.18 13.42 19.25
N GLU A 206 -14.56 13.28 17.98
CA GLU A 206 -15.93 12.99 17.61
C GLU A 206 -16.26 11.52 17.91
N GLU A 207 -17.29 11.25 18.72
CA GLU A 207 -17.95 9.95 18.82
C GLU A 207 -18.70 9.61 17.52
N ARG A 208 -18.03 9.75 16.38
CA ARG A 208 -18.60 9.46 15.08
C ARG A 208 -18.54 7.95 14.84
N ALA A 209 -19.70 7.33 14.71
CA ALA A 209 -19.80 5.97 14.21
C ALA A 209 -19.41 5.96 12.71
N TRP A 210 -18.25 5.41 12.40
CA TRP A 210 -17.79 5.24 11.03
C TRP A 210 -18.42 3.99 10.41
N THR A 211 -19.04 4.12 9.24
CA THR A 211 -19.47 2.94 8.48
C THR A 211 -18.26 2.27 7.83
N ARG A 212 -18.32 0.95 7.60
CA ARG A 212 -17.24 0.23 6.89
C ARG A 212 -16.94 0.83 5.51
N ILE A 213 -17.96 1.34 4.82
CA ILE A 213 -17.83 2.01 3.52
C ILE A 213 -17.05 3.34 3.66
N GLN A 214 -17.33 4.15 4.68
CA GLN A 214 -16.57 5.38 4.92
C GLN A 214 -15.11 5.08 5.27
N VAL A 215 -14.87 4.06 6.10
CA VAL A 215 -13.51 3.61 6.42
C VAL A 215 -12.80 3.16 5.15
N ARG A 216 -13.46 2.33 4.34
CA ARG A 216 -12.95 1.88 3.04
C ARG A 216 -12.48 3.04 2.18
N ASP A 217 -13.30 4.07 2.03
CA ASP A 217 -12.97 5.23 1.20
C ASP A 217 -11.74 5.97 1.74
N VAL A 218 -11.60 6.11 3.06
CA VAL A 218 -10.43 6.72 3.70
C VAL A 218 -9.17 5.90 3.47
N LEU A 219 -9.22 4.60 3.72
CA LEU A 219 -8.07 3.70 3.62
C LEU A 219 -7.54 3.61 2.19
N ILE A 220 -8.42 3.40 1.22
CA ILE A 220 -8.03 3.33 -0.19
C ILE A 220 -7.50 4.67 -0.66
N SER A 221 -8.10 5.80 -0.26
CA SER A 221 -7.59 7.12 -0.64
C SER A 221 -6.17 7.37 -0.09
N ALA A 222 -5.93 7.01 1.17
CA ALA A 222 -4.60 7.14 1.78
C ALA A 222 -3.55 6.26 1.08
N GLN A 223 -3.92 5.02 0.76
CA GLN A 223 -3.06 4.10 0.02
C GLN A 223 -2.75 4.63 -1.38
N SER A 224 -3.76 5.16 -2.09
CA SER A 224 -3.57 5.74 -3.41
C SER A 224 -2.70 7.01 -3.38
N VAL A 225 -2.78 7.84 -2.33
CA VAL A 225 -1.83 8.96 -2.15
C VAL A 225 -0.40 8.45 -2.01
N LEU A 226 -0.17 7.46 -1.16
CA LEU A 226 1.16 6.88 -0.96
C LEU A 226 1.69 6.21 -2.25
N ALA A 227 0.83 5.49 -2.96
CA ALA A 227 1.18 4.90 -4.25
C ALA A 227 1.53 5.96 -5.29
N GLU A 228 0.77 7.05 -5.37
CA GLU A 228 1.07 8.14 -6.31
C GLU A 228 2.40 8.83 -6.00
N VAL A 229 2.72 8.99 -4.72
CA VAL A 229 4.04 9.46 -4.29
C VAL A 229 5.14 8.46 -4.71
N ALA A 230 4.93 7.16 -4.55
CA ALA A 230 5.86 6.12 -4.99
C ALA A 230 6.09 6.15 -6.52
N ARG A 231 5.02 6.37 -7.29
CA ARG A 231 5.07 6.55 -8.75
C ARG A 231 5.82 7.82 -9.14
N GLY A 232 5.63 8.91 -8.42
CA GLY A 232 6.35 10.17 -8.67
C GLY A 232 7.87 10.04 -8.46
N PHE A 233 8.31 9.23 -7.49
CA PHE A 233 9.74 8.96 -7.27
C PHE A 233 10.35 8.12 -8.37
N SER A 234 9.65 7.06 -8.78
CA SER A 234 10.15 6.07 -9.74
C SER A 234 9.87 6.45 -11.20
N LYS A 235 8.93 7.37 -11.44
CA LYS A 235 8.31 7.68 -12.74
C LYS A 235 7.71 6.44 -13.42
N LYS A 236 7.27 5.47 -12.63
CA LYS A 236 6.71 4.19 -13.08
C LYS A 236 5.37 3.93 -12.42
N SER A 237 4.56 3.09 -13.07
CA SER A 237 3.29 2.62 -12.52
C SER A 237 3.01 1.23 -13.07
N ILE A 238 2.88 0.26 -12.18
CA ILE A 238 2.58 -1.13 -12.55
C ILE A 238 1.24 -1.19 -13.29
N TRP A 239 0.25 -0.40 -12.89
CA TRP A 239 -1.04 -0.34 -13.58
C TRP A 239 -0.92 0.11 -15.05
N LYS A 240 -0.06 1.10 -15.34
CA LYS A 240 0.19 1.58 -16.71
C LYS A 240 1.01 0.58 -17.52
N GLU A 241 1.97 -0.09 -16.89
CA GLU A 241 2.79 -1.12 -17.55
C GLU A 241 1.95 -2.31 -18.02
N ILE A 242 0.96 -2.75 -17.23
CA ILE A 242 0.13 -3.92 -17.58
C ILE A 242 -1.02 -3.60 -18.54
N ASN A 243 -1.58 -2.38 -18.53
CA ASN A 243 -2.75 -2.02 -19.33
C ASN A 243 -2.43 -1.26 -20.63
N GLY A 244 -1.15 -0.97 -20.89
CA GLY A 244 -0.76 -0.07 -21.96
C GLY A 244 -0.99 1.38 -21.58
N SER A 245 -0.09 2.25 -22.06
CA SER A 245 -0.10 3.70 -21.82
C SER A 245 -1.21 4.39 -22.61
#